data_AF-A0A2R8AIE6-F1
#
_entry.id   AF-A0A2R8AIE6-F1
#
_cell.length_a   1.000
_cell.length_b   1.000
_cell.length_c   1.000
_cell.angle_alpha   90.00
_cell.angle_beta   90.00
_cell.angle_gamma   90.00
#
_symmetry.space_group_name_H-M   'P 1'
#
loop_
_entity.id
_entity.type
_entity.pdbx_description
1 polymer ?
#
loop_
_entity_poly.entity_id
_entity_poly.type
_entity_poly.pdbx_seq_one_letter_code
_entity_poly.pdbx_strand_id
1 'polypeptide(L)'
;MGLMGDVIKVLFGGRGNVVRETAEVFRENAEAASAREAGFQMAVVEAFAAEFAHARTGRFDRFMDGLNRVPRPALALATLGLFAAAMVDPAWFADRMRGVALVPEPLWWLMGAIVSFYFGARQQVKGQEFQRSIAEVLVRANGVQALSDPLVAGQAALDSAALTPMKLRSQPEGDTSSSTGRVDASDNAALEDWVRRRDDK
;
A
#
# COMPACT_ATOMS: atom_id res chain seq x y z
N MET A 1 9.03 54.71 42.80
CA MET A 1 7.84 53.84 42.67
C MET A 1 6.79 54.60 41.89
N GLY A 2 6.92 54.64 40.56
CA GLY A 2 6.12 55.52 39.70
C GLY A 2 4.91 54.80 39.14
N LEU A 3 3.72 55.22 39.55
CA LEU A 3 2.41 54.73 39.07
C LEU A 3 2.26 54.80 37.53
N MET A 4 3.00 55.68 36.85
CA MET A 4 3.04 55.77 35.38
C MET A 4 3.77 54.59 34.71
N GLY A 5 4.71 53.95 35.42
CA GLY A 5 5.37 52.75 34.92
C GLY A 5 4.45 51.53 34.92
N ASP A 6 3.57 51.42 35.92
CA ASP A 6 2.63 50.31 36.05
C ASP A 6 1.47 50.40 35.06
N VAL A 7 0.98 51.61 34.74
CA VAL A 7 -0.08 51.79 33.72
C VAL A 7 0.41 51.41 32.33
N ILE A 8 1.64 51.78 31.97
CA ILE A 8 2.26 51.39 30.70
C ILE A 8 2.57 49.89 30.69
N LYS A 9 2.93 49.29 31.82
CA LYS A 9 3.17 47.84 31.94
C LYS A 9 1.87 47.01 31.93
N VAL A 10 0.75 47.57 32.34
CA VAL A 10 -0.58 46.95 32.19
C VAL A 10 -1.08 47.05 30.75
N LEU A 11 -0.81 48.16 30.06
CA LEU A 11 -1.19 48.35 28.65
C LEU A 11 -0.26 47.62 27.67
N PHE A 12 1.03 47.45 27.98
CA PHE A 12 2.03 46.89 27.07
C PHE A 12 2.78 45.65 27.59
N GLY A 13 2.63 45.27 28.86
CA GLY A 13 3.40 44.18 29.48
C GLY A 13 2.70 42.82 29.53
N GLY A 14 1.48 42.73 28.99
CA GLY A 14 0.68 41.50 28.96
C GLY A 14 0.62 40.86 27.57
N ARG A 15 1.51 39.88 27.33
CA ARG A 15 1.38 38.83 26.30
C ARG A 15 1.38 39.29 24.84
N GLY A 16 2.51 39.09 24.17
CA GLY A 16 2.65 38.95 22.71
C GLY A 16 1.87 37.78 22.08
N ASN A 17 0.69 37.44 22.62
CA ASN A 17 -0.26 36.49 22.05
C ASN A 17 -1.34 37.20 21.22
N VAL A 18 -1.73 38.43 21.57
CA VAL A 18 -2.84 39.14 20.90
C VAL A 18 -2.43 39.69 19.53
N VAL A 19 -1.16 40.10 19.37
CA VAL A 19 -0.63 40.53 18.06
C VAL A 19 -0.41 39.34 17.13
N ARG A 20 -0.01 38.18 17.67
CA ARG A 20 0.06 36.92 16.91
C ARG A 20 -1.34 36.49 16.44
N GLU A 21 -2.32 36.54 17.34
CA GLU A 21 -3.71 36.18 17.09
C GLU A 21 -4.42 37.15 16.12
N THR A 22 -3.98 38.42 16.04
CA THR A 22 -4.49 39.40 15.06
C THR A 22 -3.71 39.38 13.73
N ALA A 23 -2.42 39.01 13.74
CA ALA A 23 -1.63 38.84 12.51
C ALA A 23 -1.98 37.54 11.77
N GLU A 24 -2.37 36.49 12.49
CA GLU A 24 -2.91 35.25 11.92
C GLU A 24 -4.27 35.47 11.20
N VAL A 25 -4.97 36.59 11.46
CA VAL A 25 -6.20 36.98 10.75
C VAL A 25 -5.93 37.64 9.39
N PHE A 26 -4.75 38.24 9.19
CA PHE A 26 -4.37 38.91 7.92
C PHE A 26 -3.33 38.16 7.09
N ARG A 27 -2.71 37.13 7.65
CA ARG A 27 -1.79 36.25 6.93
C ARG A 27 -2.01 34.82 7.39
N GLU A 28 -2.57 34.02 6.49
CA GLU A 28 -2.82 32.61 6.71
C GLU A 28 -1.55 31.92 7.25
N ASN A 29 -1.70 31.25 8.37
CA ASN A 29 -0.62 30.53 9.03
C ASN A 29 -0.21 29.38 8.11
N ALA A 30 0.94 29.50 7.46
CA ALA A 30 1.37 28.59 6.39
C ALA A 30 1.38 27.12 6.84
N GLU A 31 1.67 26.86 8.12
CA GLU A 31 1.61 25.53 8.75
C GLU A 31 0.19 25.01 8.95
N ALA A 32 -0.77 25.88 9.29
CA ALA A 32 -2.18 25.49 9.41
C ALA A 32 -2.84 25.28 8.04
N ALA A 33 -2.37 25.99 7.01
CA ALA A 33 -2.76 25.72 5.62
C ALA A 33 -2.18 24.39 5.13
N SER A 34 -0.88 24.13 5.34
CA SER A 34 -0.24 22.88 4.93
C SER A 34 -0.80 21.65 5.66
N ALA A 35 -1.15 21.78 6.96
CA ALA A 35 -1.79 20.70 7.71
C ALA A 35 -3.20 20.37 7.19
N ARG A 36 -3.97 21.40 6.80
CA ARG A 36 -5.29 21.21 6.17
C ARG A 36 -5.18 20.58 4.78
N GLU A 37 -4.22 21.03 3.98
CA GLU A 37 -3.92 20.48 2.66
C GLU A 37 -3.53 18.99 2.75
N ALA A 38 -2.61 18.64 3.66
CA ALA A 38 -2.20 17.25 3.89
C ALA A 38 -3.36 16.36 4.38
N GLY A 39 -4.19 16.88 5.30
CA GLY A 39 -5.40 16.19 5.75
C GLY A 39 -6.40 15.97 4.61
N PHE A 40 -6.55 16.95 3.72
CA PHE A 40 -7.42 16.82 2.54
C PHE A 40 -6.88 15.80 1.55
N GLN A 41 -5.57 15.79 1.30
CA GLN A 41 -4.92 14.80 0.43
C GLN A 41 -5.07 13.37 0.98
N MET A 42 -4.86 13.17 2.29
CA MET A 42 -5.08 11.87 2.93
C MET A 42 -6.54 11.42 2.83
N ALA A 43 -7.49 12.31 3.10
CA ALA A 43 -8.92 12.01 2.98
C ALA A 43 -9.32 11.67 1.53
N VAL A 44 -8.74 12.34 0.54
CA VAL A 44 -8.94 12.03 -0.88
C VAL A 44 -8.40 10.64 -1.20
N VAL A 45 -7.19 10.30 -0.76
CA VAL A 45 -6.60 8.96 -0.98
C VAL A 45 -7.43 7.87 -0.30
N GLU A 46 -7.91 8.11 0.91
CA GLU A 46 -8.75 7.16 1.66
C GLU A 46 -10.13 6.98 1.00
N ALA A 47 -10.76 8.07 0.55
CA ALA A 47 -12.01 8.02 -0.19
C ALA A 47 -11.84 7.30 -1.54
N PHE A 48 -10.75 7.57 -2.26
CA PHE A 48 -10.41 6.85 -3.48
C PHE A 48 -10.24 5.35 -3.18
N ALA A 49 -9.46 4.99 -2.17
CA ALA A 49 -9.25 3.60 -1.77
C ALA A 49 -10.56 2.90 -1.37
N ALA A 50 -11.47 3.58 -0.68
CA ALA A 50 -12.78 3.04 -0.30
C ALA A 50 -13.67 2.75 -1.52
N GLU A 51 -13.60 3.58 -2.57
CA GLU A 51 -14.36 3.39 -3.81
C GLU A 51 -13.82 2.19 -4.62
N PHE A 52 -12.49 1.99 -4.67
CA PHE A 52 -11.88 0.84 -5.35
C PHE A 52 -11.95 -0.48 -4.54
N ALA A 53 -12.16 -0.41 -3.23
CA ALA A 53 -12.31 -1.60 -2.39
C ALA A 53 -13.55 -2.44 -2.76
N HIS A 54 -14.56 -1.82 -3.36
CA HIS A 54 -15.79 -2.50 -3.75
C HIS A 54 -15.78 -2.82 -5.25
N ALA A 55 -15.17 -3.95 -5.60
CA ALA A 55 -15.36 -4.53 -6.93
C ALA A 55 -16.86 -4.82 -7.15
N ARG A 56 -17.54 -3.96 -7.90
CA ARG A 56 -18.94 -4.14 -8.32
C ARG A 56 -19.01 -5.32 -9.28
N THR A 57 -19.04 -6.53 -8.74
CA THR A 57 -19.27 -7.76 -9.50
C THR A 57 -20.66 -7.71 -10.11
N GLY A 58 -20.73 -7.86 -11.44
CA GLY A 58 -22.00 -7.82 -12.16
C GLY A 58 -22.92 -8.97 -11.75
N ARG A 59 -24.22 -8.85 -12.05
CA ARG A 59 -25.16 -9.98 -11.87
C ARG A 59 -24.74 -11.22 -12.67
N PHE A 60 -24.17 -11.00 -13.86
CA PHE A 60 -23.60 -12.05 -14.71
C PHE A 60 -22.37 -12.70 -14.05
N ASP A 61 -21.45 -11.90 -13.51
CA ASP A 61 -20.28 -12.44 -12.81
C ASP A 61 -20.69 -13.32 -11.64
N ARG A 62 -21.67 -12.88 -10.83
CA ARG A 62 -22.19 -13.69 -9.71
C ARG A 62 -22.85 -15.00 -10.18
N PHE A 63 -23.53 -14.98 -11.32
CA PHE A 63 -24.10 -16.20 -11.92
C PHE A 63 -23.00 -17.16 -12.37
N MET A 64 -21.99 -16.66 -13.10
CA MET A 64 -20.85 -17.47 -13.56
C MET A 64 -20.02 -17.98 -12.38
N ASP A 65 -19.90 -17.20 -11.31
CA ASP A 65 -19.29 -17.61 -10.06
C ASP A 65 -20.07 -18.73 -9.37
N GLY A 66 -21.40 -18.62 -9.36
CA GLY A 66 -22.29 -19.67 -8.89
C GLY A 66 -22.10 -20.95 -9.68
N LEU A 67 -22.18 -20.88 -11.01
CA LEU A 67 -22.00 -22.01 -11.92
C LEU A 67 -20.64 -22.69 -11.73
N ASN A 68 -19.58 -21.91 -11.53
CA ASN A 68 -18.25 -22.42 -11.24
C ASN A 68 -18.08 -23.05 -9.85
N ARG A 69 -19.00 -22.79 -8.93
CA ARG A 69 -19.03 -23.37 -7.57
C ARG A 69 -19.91 -24.62 -7.49
N VAL A 70 -20.79 -24.85 -8.46
CA VAL A 70 -21.64 -26.06 -8.58
C VAL A 70 -20.87 -27.38 -8.61
N PRO A 71 -19.66 -27.51 -9.19
CA PRO A 71 -19.00 -28.82 -9.29
C PRO A 71 -18.82 -29.52 -7.95
N ARG A 72 -18.47 -28.78 -6.89
CA ARG A 72 -18.27 -29.35 -5.54
C ARG A 72 -19.57 -29.93 -4.95
N PRO A 73 -20.67 -29.18 -4.84
CA PRO A 73 -21.97 -29.72 -4.44
C PRO A 73 -22.48 -30.82 -5.37
N ALA A 74 -22.31 -30.68 -6.68
CA ALA A 74 -22.80 -31.65 -7.65
C ALA A 74 -22.13 -33.01 -7.49
N LEU A 75 -20.81 -33.06 -7.22
CA LEU A 75 -20.12 -34.32 -6.95
C LEU A 75 -20.64 -35.00 -5.69
N ALA A 76 -20.85 -34.25 -4.60
CA ALA A 76 -21.40 -34.80 -3.36
C ALA A 76 -22.83 -35.32 -3.54
N LEU A 77 -23.67 -34.58 -4.26
CA LEU A 77 -25.04 -35.02 -4.55
C LEU A 77 -25.07 -36.20 -5.53
N ALA A 78 -24.14 -36.25 -6.48
CA ALA A 78 -24.03 -37.35 -7.43
C ALA A 78 -23.63 -38.66 -6.72
N THR A 79 -22.68 -38.62 -5.78
CA THR A 79 -22.31 -39.82 -5.02
C THR A 79 -23.46 -40.30 -4.14
N LEU A 80 -24.14 -39.39 -3.42
CA LEU A 80 -25.33 -39.73 -2.65
C LEU A 80 -26.44 -40.28 -3.54
N GLY A 81 -26.67 -39.67 -4.71
CA GLY A 81 -27.64 -40.12 -5.70
C GLY A 81 -27.30 -41.50 -6.27
N LEU A 82 -26.01 -41.82 -6.44
CA LEU A 82 -25.56 -43.13 -6.89
C LEU A 82 -25.90 -44.22 -5.86
N PHE A 83 -25.66 -43.95 -4.57
CA PHE A 83 -26.04 -44.86 -3.49
C PHE A 83 -27.56 -45.03 -3.38
N ALA A 84 -28.31 -43.93 -3.51
CA ALA A 84 -29.76 -43.99 -3.53
C ALA A 84 -30.29 -44.81 -4.72
N ALA A 85 -29.74 -44.61 -5.92
CA ALA A 85 -30.11 -45.35 -7.12
C ALA A 85 -29.87 -46.86 -6.96
N ALA A 86 -28.76 -47.25 -6.33
CA ALA A 86 -28.47 -48.64 -6.02
C ALA A 86 -29.49 -49.28 -5.05
N MET A 87 -30.11 -48.49 -4.17
CA MET A 87 -31.16 -48.98 -3.24
C MET A 87 -32.56 -48.98 -3.86
N VAL A 88 -32.86 -48.01 -4.74
CA VAL A 88 -34.18 -47.86 -5.37
C VAL A 88 -34.40 -48.88 -6.48
N ASP A 89 -33.42 -49.07 -7.37
CA ASP A 89 -33.48 -50.06 -8.45
C ASP A 89 -32.11 -50.74 -8.65
N PRO A 90 -31.86 -51.84 -7.92
CA PRO A 90 -30.59 -52.55 -7.98
C PRO A 90 -30.30 -53.18 -9.34
N ALA A 91 -31.33 -53.61 -10.07
CA ALA A 91 -31.17 -54.29 -11.36
C ALA A 91 -30.71 -53.28 -12.43
N TRP A 92 -31.38 -52.12 -12.50
CA TRP A 92 -31.00 -51.02 -13.38
C TRP A 92 -29.58 -50.52 -13.09
N PHE A 93 -29.22 -50.41 -11.81
CA PHE A 93 -27.89 -49.99 -11.38
C PHE A 93 -26.81 -50.99 -11.81
N ALA A 94 -27.04 -52.29 -11.60
CA ALA A 94 -26.10 -53.34 -11.96
C ALA A 94 -25.80 -53.38 -13.46
N ASP A 95 -26.81 -53.19 -14.30
CA ASP A 95 -26.65 -53.14 -15.76
C ASP A 95 -25.74 -51.98 -16.20
N ARG A 96 -25.82 -50.82 -15.52
CA ARG A 96 -24.94 -49.66 -15.79
C ARG A 96 -23.52 -49.88 -15.30
N MET A 97 -23.35 -50.52 -14.14
CA MET A 97 -22.03 -50.85 -13.61
C MET A 97 -21.26 -51.83 -14.50
N ARG A 98 -21.95 -52.74 -15.21
CA ARG A 98 -21.31 -53.59 -16.24
C ARG A 98 -20.71 -52.76 -17.38
N GLY A 99 -21.41 -51.72 -17.82
CA GLY A 99 -20.88 -50.78 -18.82
C GLY A 99 -19.64 -50.03 -18.33
N VAL A 100 -19.65 -49.59 -17.08
CA VAL A 100 -18.48 -48.92 -16.45
C VAL A 100 -17.29 -49.88 -16.33
N ALA A 101 -17.53 -51.16 -16.03
CA ALA A 101 -16.48 -52.17 -15.96
C ALA A 101 -15.78 -52.46 -17.30
N LEU A 102 -16.44 -52.15 -18.43
CA LEU A 102 -15.85 -52.27 -19.77
C LEU A 102 -15.01 -51.06 -20.18
N VAL A 103 -15.01 -49.98 -19.40
CA VAL A 103 -14.22 -48.78 -19.70
C VAL A 103 -12.73 -49.12 -19.56
N PRO A 104 -11.91 -48.96 -20.62
CA PRO A 104 -10.48 -49.24 -20.56
C PRO A 104 -9.76 -48.40 -19.50
N GLU A 105 -8.78 -49.00 -18.83
CA GLU A 105 -7.93 -48.33 -17.83
C GLU A 105 -7.30 -47.00 -18.34
N PRO A 106 -6.80 -46.90 -19.58
CA PRO A 106 -6.24 -45.64 -20.07
C PRO A 106 -7.22 -44.47 -20.10
N LEU A 107 -8.52 -44.72 -20.28
CA LEU A 107 -9.53 -43.66 -20.27
C LEU A 107 -9.76 -43.10 -18.87
N TRP A 108 -9.60 -43.92 -17.83
CA TRP A 108 -9.63 -43.45 -16.44
C TRP A 108 -8.47 -42.51 -16.14
N TRP A 109 -7.26 -42.88 -16.61
CA TRP A 109 -6.09 -42.02 -16.51
C TRP A 109 -6.27 -40.69 -17.27
N LEU A 110 -6.81 -40.75 -18.49
CA LEU A 110 -7.09 -39.55 -19.28
C LEU A 110 -8.11 -38.63 -18.59
N MET A 111 -9.21 -39.18 -18.08
CA MET A 111 -10.21 -38.40 -17.34
C MET A 111 -9.59 -37.76 -16.09
N GLY A 112 -8.82 -38.54 -15.32
CA GLY A 112 -8.09 -38.02 -14.16
C GLY A 112 -7.13 -36.88 -14.52
N ALA A 113 -6.39 -37.01 -15.62
CA ALA A 113 -5.47 -36.00 -16.10
C ALA A 113 -6.20 -34.71 -16.53
N ILE A 114 -7.28 -34.81 -17.30
CA ILE A 114 -8.06 -33.64 -17.77
C ILE A 114 -8.68 -32.89 -16.59
N VAL A 115 -9.33 -33.61 -15.66
CA VAL A 115 -9.95 -33.01 -14.47
C VAL A 115 -8.88 -32.37 -13.58
N SER A 116 -7.77 -33.06 -13.35
CA SER A 116 -6.65 -32.54 -12.54
C SER A 116 -6.03 -31.30 -13.18
N PHE A 117 -5.90 -31.25 -14.51
CA PHE A 117 -5.40 -30.08 -15.21
C PHE A 117 -6.35 -28.88 -15.08
N TYR A 118 -7.66 -29.08 -15.34
CA TYR A 118 -8.67 -28.02 -15.25
C TYR A 118 -8.75 -27.41 -13.85
N PHE A 119 -8.87 -28.26 -12.82
CA PHE A 119 -8.98 -27.78 -11.45
C PHE A 119 -7.61 -27.37 -10.87
N GLY A 120 -6.52 -28.02 -11.26
CA GLY A 120 -5.16 -27.69 -10.83
C GLY A 120 -4.75 -26.29 -11.27
N ALA A 121 -4.94 -25.94 -12.55
CA ALA A 121 -4.64 -24.60 -13.05
C ALA A 121 -5.47 -23.51 -12.35
N ARG A 122 -6.74 -23.79 -12.05
CA ARG A 122 -7.61 -22.84 -11.33
C ARG A 122 -7.18 -22.61 -9.88
N GLN A 123 -6.68 -23.64 -9.20
CA GLN A 123 -6.18 -23.50 -7.83
C GLN A 123 -4.84 -22.76 -7.78
N GLN A 124 -4.01 -22.87 -8.82
CA GLN A 124 -2.77 -22.10 -8.91
C GLN A 124 -3.02 -20.59 -8.94
N VAL A 125 -4.03 -20.14 -9.70
CA VAL A 125 -4.40 -18.70 -9.76
C VAL A 125 -4.83 -18.18 -8.39
N LYS A 126 -5.65 -18.92 -7.65
CA LYS A 126 -6.05 -18.56 -6.28
C LYS A 126 -4.88 -18.56 -5.29
N GLY A 127 -3.90 -19.46 -5.48
CA GLY A 127 -2.68 -19.48 -4.70
C GLY A 127 -1.86 -18.20 -4.85
N GLN A 128 -1.79 -17.65 -6.08
CA GLN A 128 -1.11 -16.38 -6.34
C GLN A 128 -1.85 -15.18 -5.72
N GLU A 129 -3.19 -15.16 -5.76
CA GLU A 129 -3.99 -14.14 -5.08
C GLU A 129 -3.76 -14.14 -3.56
N PHE A 130 -3.66 -15.33 -2.95
CA PHE A 130 -3.35 -15.47 -1.53
C PHE A 130 -1.96 -14.95 -1.19
N GLN A 131 -0.94 -15.32 -1.97
CA GLN A 131 0.43 -14.81 -1.81
C GLN A 131 0.48 -13.28 -1.95
N ARG A 132 -0.23 -12.72 -2.93
CA ARG A 132 -0.34 -11.26 -3.12
C ARG A 132 -1.01 -10.58 -1.92
N SER A 133 -2.08 -11.18 -1.37
CA SER A 133 -2.75 -10.63 -0.18
C SER A 133 -1.86 -10.66 1.07
N ILE A 134 -1.04 -11.70 1.25
CA ILE A 134 -0.07 -11.76 2.36
C ILE A 134 0.99 -10.68 2.18
N ALA A 135 1.52 -10.52 0.97
CA ALA A 135 2.51 -9.48 0.68
C ALA A 135 1.96 -8.07 0.96
N GLU A 136 0.72 -7.80 0.59
CA GLU A 136 0.05 -6.52 0.86
C GLU A 136 -0.14 -6.28 2.37
N VAL A 137 -0.54 -7.30 3.13
CA VAL A 137 -0.66 -7.22 4.60
C VAL A 137 0.70 -6.96 5.24
N LEU A 138 1.77 -7.61 4.78
CA LEU A 138 3.13 -7.41 5.29
C LEU A 138 3.63 -5.99 5.00
N VAL A 139 3.40 -5.46 3.80
CA VAL A 139 3.77 -4.07 3.45
C VAL A 139 3.00 -3.06 4.30
N ARG A 140 1.70 -3.28 4.51
CA ARG A 140 0.89 -2.42 5.38
C ARG A 140 1.33 -2.50 6.85
N ALA A 141 1.64 -3.70 7.36
CA ALA A 141 2.14 -3.89 8.72
C ALA A 141 3.50 -3.19 8.94
N ASN A 142 4.42 -3.30 7.98
CA ASN A 142 5.72 -2.61 8.03
C ASN A 142 5.58 -1.09 7.86
N GLY A 143 4.64 -0.63 7.04
CA GLY A 143 4.35 0.80 6.88
C GLY A 143 3.79 1.45 8.14
N VAL A 144 2.94 0.73 8.88
CA VAL A 144 2.45 1.18 10.20
C VAL A 144 3.59 1.21 11.23
N GLN A 145 4.49 0.23 11.21
CA GLN A 145 5.68 0.26 12.07
C GLN A 145 6.61 1.44 11.77
N ALA A 146 6.86 1.74 10.49
CA ALA A 146 7.68 2.86 10.07
C ALA A 146 7.09 4.22 10.47
N LEU A 147 5.75 4.36 10.46
CA LEU A 147 5.06 5.56 10.96
C LEU A 147 5.10 5.68 12.49
N SER A 148 5.22 4.56 13.21
CA SER A 148 5.34 4.54 14.67
C SER A 148 6.77 4.66 15.21
N ASP A 149 7.78 4.57 14.34
CA ASP A 149 9.18 4.71 14.72
C ASP A 149 9.57 6.20 14.76
N PRO A 150 9.88 6.76 15.95
CA PRO A 150 10.17 8.19 16.09
C PRO A 150 11.38 8.66 15.27
N LEU A 151 12.29 7.76 14.90
CA LEU A 151 13.45 8.06 14.07
C LEU A 151 13.08 8.29 12.60
N VAL A 152 12.14 7.50 12.07
CA VAL A 152 11.67 7.62 10.68
C VAL A 152 10.77 8.84 10.51
N ALA A 153 9.93 9.15 11.50
CA ALA A 153 9.14 10.37 11.53
C ALA A 153 10.02 11.64 11.53
N GLY A 154 11.15 11.61 12.26
CA GLY A 154 12.16 12.67 12.21
C GLY A 154 12.83 12.80 10.85
N GLN A 155 13.19 11.68 10.21
CA GLN A 155 13.84 11.67 8.90
C GLN A 155 12.92 12.18 7.78
N ALA A 156 11.65 11.78 7.75
CA ALA A 156 10.68 12.24 6.77
C ALA A 156 10.41 13.75 6.87
N ALA A 157 10.46 14.32 8.08
CA ALA A 157 10.36 15.76 8.30
C ALA A 157 11.59 16.51 7.75
N LEU A 158 12.79 15.93 7.88
CA LEU A 158 14.03 16.49 7.33
C LEU A 158 14.07 16.45 5.80
N ASP A 159 13.63 15.35 5.19
CA ASP A 159 13.57 15.21 3.72
C ASP A 159 12.50 16.13 3.11
N SER A 160 11.38 16.33 3.80
CA SER A 160 10.33 17.28 3.38
C SER A 160 10.81 18.74 3.44
N ALA A 161 11.66 19.07 4.42
CA ALA A 161 12.30 20.38 4.51
C ALA A 161 13.35 20.60 3.39
N ALA A 162 14.03 19.53 2.94
CA ALA A 162 15.04 19.57 1.89
C ALA A 162 14.46 19.76 0.48
N LEU A 163 13.18 19.44 0.26
CA LEU A 163 12.53 19.56 -1.06
C LEU A 163 11.96 20.96 -1.36
N THR A 164 12.22 21.97 -0.52
CA THR A 164 11.88 23.36 -0.83
C THR A 164 12.86 23.88 -1.89
N PRO A 165 12.45 24.15 -3.15
CA PRO A 165 13.39 24.67 -4.14
C PRO A 165 13.78 26.09 -3.73
N MET A 166 14.99 26.23 -3.18
CA MET A 166 15.60 27.52 -2.89
C MET A 166 15.70 28.27 -4.22
N LYS A 167 14.82 29.27 -4.38
CA LYS A 167 14.74 30.12 -5.57
C LYS A 167 16.03 30.94 -5.63
N LEU A 168 17.05 30.45 -6.35
CA LEU A 168 18.26 31.22 -6.61
C LEU A 168 17.87 32.48 -7.39
N ARG A 169 18.18 33.62 -6.79
CA ARG A 169 18.02 34.94 -7.39
C ARG A 169 18.95 35.03 -8.59
N SER A 170 18.38 35.04 -9.79
CA SER A 170 19.09 35.24 -11.05
C SER A 170 19.72 36.64 -11.10
N GLN A 171 21.05 36.70 -11.09
CA GLN A 171 21.81 37.83 -11.63
C GLN A 171 22.17 37.55 -13.11
N PRO A 172 22.29 38.59 -13.95
CA PRO A 172 22.31 38.43 -15.40
C PRO A 172 23.68 37.97 -15.93
N GLU A 173 23.60 37.46 -17.16
CA GLU A 173 24.61 36.81 -17.98
C GLU A 173 26.00 37.45 -18.03
N GLY A 174 27.01 36.58 -18.10
CA GLY A 174 28.40 36.93 -18.42
C GLY A 174 29.28 35.68 -18.56
N ASP A 175 29.46 35.26 -19.81
CA ASP A 175 30.54 34.45 -20.39
C ASP A 175 30.83 33.01 -19.91
N THR A 176 30.59 32.11 -20.85
CA THR A 176 31.05 30.73 -20.93
C THR A 176 32.59 30.65 -20.91
N SER A 177 33.14 30.15 -19.81
CA SER A 177 34.48 29.57 -19.76
C SER A 177 34.43 28.26 -18.98
N SER A 178 34.49 27.14 -19.70
CA SER A 178 34.76 25.82 -19.12
C SER A 178 36.14 25.80 -18.47
N SER A 179 36.19 25.95 -17.15
CA SER A 179 37.36 25.62 -16.34
C SER A 179 37.01 24.44 -15.43
N THR A 180 37.71 23.32 -15.61
CA THR A 180 37.79 22.23 -14.63
C THR A 180 38.37 22.80 -13.34
N GLY A 181 37.48 23.33 -12.48
CA GLY A 181 37.83 23.86 -11.18
C GLY A 181 38.24 22.70 -10.28
N ARG A 182 39.55 22.49 -10.15
CA ARG A 182 40.13 21.68 -9.07
C ARG A 182 39.60 22.26 -7.76
N VAL A 183 38.74 21.51 -7.09
CA VAL A 183 38.19 21.88 -5.77
C VAL A 183 39.38 21.95 -4.82
N ASP A 184 39.73 23.15 -4.38
CA ASP A 184 40.72 23.35 -3.33
C ASP A 184 40.10 22.88 -2.02
N ALA A 185 40.43 21.64 -1.64
CA ALA A 185 39.90 20.96 -0.46
C ALA A 185 40.84 21.08 0.75
N SER A 186 41.81 22.00 0.70
CA SER A 186 42.85 22.17 1.72
C SER A 186 42.32 22.61 3.09
N ASP A 187 41.05 23.06 3.18
CA ASP A 187 40.42 23.53 4.42
C ASP A 187 39.19 22.70 4.84
N ASN A 188 39.04 21.49 4.27
CA ASN A 188 37.90 20.62 4.57
C ASN A 188 38.21 19.67 5.74
N ALA A 189 37.85 20.10 6.96
CA ALA A 189 38.01 19.33 8.19
C ALA A 189 37.39 17.92 8.14
N ALA A 190 36.29 17.74 7.40
CA ALA A 190 35.65 16.43 7.26
C ALA A 190 36.44 15.48 6.34
N LEU A 191 37.13 16.02 5.33
CA LEU A 191 37.99 15.24 4.44
C LEU A 191 39.25 14.77 5.16
N GLU A 192 39.85 15.64 6.00
CA GLU A 192 41.00 15.27 6.82
C GLU A 192 40.67 14.17 7.84
N ASP A 193 39.50 14.25 8.49
CA ASP A 193 39.07 13.24 9.45
C ASP A 193 38.81 11.87 8.79
N TRP A 194 38.29 11.89 7.55
CA TRP A 194 38.09 10.67 6.77
C TRP A 194 39.41 10.02 6.34
N VAL A 195 40.40 10.82 5.90
CA VAL A 195 41.74 10.32 5.54
C VAL A 195 42.44 9.71 6.75
N ARG A 196 42.40 10.38 7.91
CA ARG A 196 42.99 9.84 9.16
C ARG A 196 42.42 8.47 9.54
N ARG A 197 41.10 8.29 9.45
CA ARG A 197 40.45 7.00 9.73
C ARG A 197 40.77 5.89 8.72
N ARG A 198 41.24 6.25 7.53
CA ARG A 198 41.57 5.29 6.47
C ARG A 198 42.96 4.70 6.63
N ASP A 199 43.91 5.49 7.12
CA ASP A 199 45.32 5.08 7.28
C ASP A 199 45.59 4.36 8.62
N ASP A 200 44.65 4.41 9.57
CA ASP A 200 44.69 3.67 10.85
C ASP A 200 44.21 2.19 10.75
N LYS A 201 44.08 1.64 9.53
CA LYS A 201 43.74 0.23 9.25
C LYS A 201 44.77 -0.43 8.35
#